data_AF-A0A2D6TNP1-F1
#
_entry.id   AF-A0A2D6TNP1-F1
#
_cell.length_a   1.000
_cell.length_b   1.000
_cell.length_c   1.000
_cell.angle_alpha   90.00
_cell.angle_beta   90.00
_cell.angle_gamma   90.00
#
_symmetry.space_group_name_H-M   'P 1'
#
loop_
_entity.id
_entity.type
_entity.pdbx_description
1 polymer ?
#
loop_
_entity_poly.entity_id
_entity_poly.type
_entity_poly.pdbx_seq_one_letter_code
_entity_poly.pdbx_strand_id
1 'polypeptide(L)'
;MTPNTKMISELFEEFEQLKTRKQKAEFLEKYKQNATLKAVLQGTFDPNIDWCIEVPSYTPDDAPIGLNPSTLYMEIPKCAVFVKGHPKSAGVKPERMKELLIQVLESMHPAESMIYEQMMKKKLKVKGLTEKLVLEVFPDLYRKV
;
A
#
# COMPACT_ATOMS: atom_id res chain seq x y z
N MET A 1 0.55 -3.04 20.88
CA MET A 1 1.51 -2.55 19.87
C MET A 1 2.91 -2.85 20.38
N THR A 2 3.69 -3.62 19.62
CA THR A 2 5.11 -3.85 19.95
C THR A 2 5.92 -2.57 19.69
N PRO A 3 7.02 -2.33 20.41
CA PRO A 3 7.81 -1.12 20.25
C PRO A 3 8.52 -1.14 18.89
N ASN A 4 8.42 -0.05 18.11
CA ASN A 4 9.17 0.25 16.88
C ASN A 4 8.89 -0.55 15.59
N THR A 5 7.62 -0.76 15.21
CA THR A 5 7.32 -0.99 13.77
C THR A 5 7.10 0.36 13.08
N LYS A 6 8.03 0.77 12.20
CA LYS A 6 7.89 2.01 11.41
C LYS A 6 6.65 1.94 10.51
N MET A 7 5.96 3.06 10.34
CA MET A 7 4.91 3.23 9.33
C MET A 7 5.48 3.05 7.92
N ILE A 8 4.62 2.71 6.96
CA ILE A 8 5.07 2.52 5.58
C ILE A 8 5.51 3.86 4.97
N SER A 9 4.86 4.95 5.35
CA SER A 9 5.27 6.33 5.02
C SER A 9 6.69 6.63 5.48
N GLU A 10 7.04 6.31 6.73
CA GLU A 10 8.39 6.49 7.27
C GLU A 10 9.43 5.64 6.51
N LEU A 11 9.07 4.40 6.14
CA LEU A 11 9.95 3.55 5.33
C LEU A 11 10.20 4.15 3.94
N PHE A 12 9.17 4.71 3.30
CA PHE A 12 9.34 5.35 1.99
C PHE A 12 10.11 6.66 2.08
N GLU A 13 9.89 7.47 3.12
CA GLU A 13 10.68 8.67 3.38
C GLU A 13 12.17 8.33 3.52
N GLU A 14 12.51 7.33 4.33
CA GLU A 14 13.89 6.85 4.49
C GLU A 14 14.47 6.32 3.18
N PHE A 15 13.68 5.57 2.41
CA PHE A 15 14.09 5.04 1.12
C PHE A 15 14.43 6.17 0.12
N GLU A 16 13.67 7.27 0.13
CA GLU A 16 13.91 8.41 -0.75
C GLU A 16 15.22 9.16 -0.44
N GLN A 17 15.66 9.15 0.83
CA GLN A 17 16.94 9.73 1.24
C GLN A 17 18.16 8.94 0.74
N LEU A 18 17.98 7.69 0.32
CA LEU A 18 19.06 6.85 -0.19
C LEU A 18 19.52 7.35 -1.56
N LYS A 19 20.83 7.54 -1.71
CA LYS A 19 21.41 8.18 -2.91
C LYS A 19 21.60 7.22 -4.07
N THR A 20 21.99 5.98 -3.78
CA THR A 20 22.37 5.00 -4.81
C THR A 20 21.33 3.90 -4.97
N ARG A 21 21.24 3.34 -6.19
CA ARG A 21 20.40 2.17 -6.47
C ARG A 21 20.75 0.99 -5.56
N LYS A 22 22.05 0.77 -5.28
CA LYS A 22 22.53 -0.29 -4.40
C LYS A 22 21.96 -0.15 -2.98
N GLN A 23 22.07 1.04 -2.39
CA GLN A 23 21.49 1.32 -1.06
C GLN A 23 19.98 1.10 -1.04
N LYS A 24 19.29 1.51 -2.11
CA LYS A 24 17.84 1.30 -2.25
C LYS A 24 17.47 -0.19 -2.32
N ALA A 25 18.23 -1.00 -3.05
CA ALA A 25 18.06 -2.45 -3.08
C ALA A 25 18.28 -3.08 -1.69
N GLU A 26 19.38 -2.71 -1.02
CA GLU A 26 19.71 -3.18 0.34
C GLU A 26 18.63 -2.80 1.36
N PHE A 27 18.06 -1.60 1.23
CA PHE A 27 16.94 -1.17 2.08
C PHE A 27 15.68 -2.02 1.86
N LEU A 28 15.31 -2.26 0.60
CA LEU A 28 14.15 -3.13 0.31
C LEU A 28 14.40 -4.57 0.80
N GLU A 29 15.62 -5.10 0.66
CA GLU A 29 15.98 -6.43 1.17
C GLU A 29 15.89 -6.48 2.70
N LYS A 30 16.34 -5.43 3.40
CA LYS A 30 16.23 -5.30 4.86
C LYS A 30 14.77 -5.37 5.34
N TYR A 31 13.83 -4.77 4.60
CA TYR A 31 12.41 -4.74 4.95
C TYR A 31 11.57 -5.76 4.18
N LYS A 32 12.18 -6.72 3.49
CA LYS A 32 11.52 -7.70 2.62
C LYS A 32 10.48 -8.57 3.31
N GLN A 33 10.65 -8.82 4.61
CA GLN A 33 9.72 -9.60 5.42
C GLN A 33 8.51 -8.79 5.92
N ASN A 34 8.47 -7.47 5.66
CA ASN A 34 7.32 -6.64 5.99
C ASN A 34 6.17 -6.93 5.01
N ALA A 35 5.14 -7.66 5.50
CA ALA A 35 4.01 -8.08 4.69
C ALA A 35 3.21 -6.90 4.11
N THR A 36 3.05 -5.80 4.86
CA THR A 36 2.33 -4.60 4.40
C THR A 36 3.10 -3.91 3.30
N LEU A 37 4.42 -3.75 3.45
CA LEU A 37 5.28 -3.22 2.38
C LEU A 37 5.19 -4.09 1.12
N LYS A 38 5.32 -5.42 1.26
CA LYS A 38 5.20 -6.37 0.13
C LYS A 38 3.83 -6.25 -0.55
N ALA A 39 2.75 -6.14 0.22
CA ALA A 39 1.39 -5.99 -0.32
C ALA A 39 1.18 -4.65 -1.04
N VAL A 40 1.74 -3.54 -0.54
CA VAL A 40 1.71 -2.24 -1.24
C VAL A 40 2.47 -2.31 -2.56
N LEU A 41 3.67 -2.89 -2.56
CA LEU A 41 4.46 -3.08 -3.77
C LEU A 41 3.74 -4.00 -4.76
N GLN A 42 3.20 -5.12 -4.31
CA GLN A 42 2.45 -6.06 -5.14
C GLN A 42 1.18 -5.41 -5.71
N GLY A 43 0.39 -4.75 -4.87
CA GLY A 43 -0.81 -4.02 -5.29
C GLY A 43 -0.51 -2.94 -6.33
N THR A 44 0.69 -2.33 -6.29
CA THR A 44 1.13 -1.31 -7.25
C THR A 44 1.66 -1.92 -8.56
N PHE A 45 2.52 -2.94 -8.48
CA PHE A 45 3.31 -3.40 -9.63
C PHE A 45 2.79 -4.68 -10.28
N ASP A 46 2.04 -5.53 -9.56
CA ASP A 46 1.52 -6.78 -10.13
C ASP A 46 0.45 -6.48 -11.20
N PRO A 47 0.69 -6.84 -12.48
CA PRO A 47 -0.27 -6.59 -13.56
C PRO A 47 -1.51 -7.47 -13.46
N ASN A 48 -1.49 -8.54 -12.65
CA ASN A 48 -2.64 -9.44 -12.47
C ASN A 48 -3.64 -8.95 -11.42
N ILE A 49 -3.29 -7.89 -10.67
CA ILE A 49 -4.19 -7.29 -9.69
C ILE A 49 -4.93 -6.14 -10.36
N ASP A 50 -6.19 -6.39 -10.72
CA ASP A 50 -7.13 -5.35 -11.13
C ASP A 50 -7.99 -4.92 -9.94
N TRP A 51 -8.10 -3.61 -9.73
CA TRP A 51 -8.99 -3.05 -8.71
C TRP A 51 -10.41 -2.89 -9.27
N CYS A 52 -11.43 -3.32 -8.54
CA CYS A 52 -12.82 -3.24 -9.00
C CYS A 52 -13.49 -1.89 -8.73
N ILE A 53 -12.78 -0.91 -8.20
CA ILE A 53 -13.28 0.43 -7.90
C ILE A 53 -12.21 1.50 -8.14
N GLU A 54 -12.63 2.66 -8.62
CA GLU A 54 -11.80 3.86 -8.66
C GLU A 54 -11.73 4.53 -7.28
N VAL A 55 -10.59 5.15 -6.97
CA VAL A 55 -10.43 5.84 -5.68
C VAL A 55 -11.38 7.05 -5.62
N PRO A 56 -12.36 7.08 -4.69
CA PRO A 56 -13.28 8.20 -4.55
C PRO A 56 -12.58 9.42 -3.93
N SER A 57 -13.21 10.59 -3.99
CA SER A 57 -12.82 11.70 -3.12
C SER A 57 -13.04 11.34 -1.66
N TYR A 58 -12.12 11.75 -0.80
CA TYR A 58 -12.10 11.48 0.63
C TYR A 58 -11.41 12.63 1.37
N THR A 59 -11.65 12.74 2.68
CA THR A 59 -10.93 13.68 3.56
C THR A 59 -10.08 12.88 4.55
N PRO A 60 -8.75 12.85 4.41
CA PRO A 60 -7.90 12.09 5.32
C PRO A 60 -7.98 12.64 6.75
N ASP A 61 -7.69 11.78 7.73
CA ASP A 61 -7.65 12.15 9.14
C ASP A 61 -6.39 13.00 9.41
N ASP A 62 -6.57 14.23 9.89
CA ASP A 62 -5.49 15.19 10.14
C ASP A 62 -4.93 15.15 11.57
N ALA A 63 -5.34 14.16 12.39
CA ALA A 63 -4.77 13.96 13.70
C ALA A 63 -3.27 13.64 13.60
N PRO A 64 -2.48 14.00 14.65
CA PRO A 64 -1.07 13.67 14.69
C PRO A 64 -0.80 12.18 14.42
N ILE A 65 0.29 11.90 13.70
CA ILE A 65 0.69 10.54 13.35
C ILE A 65 0.68 9.62 14.59
N GLY A 66 -0.01 8.50 14.47
CA GLY A 66 -0.18 7.54 15.56
C GLY A 66 -1.38 7.78 16.48
N LEU A 67 -2.13 8.89 16.29
CA LEU A 67 -3.43 9.11 16.93
C LEU A 67 -4.62 8.85 16.01
N ASN A 68 -4.37 8.57 14.72
CA ASN A 68 -5.42 8.24 13.77
C ASN A 68 -6.08 6.90 14.13
N PRO A 69 -7.38 6.70 13.80
CA PRO A 69 -8.13 5.49 14.12
C PRO A 69 -7.51 4.19 13.58
N SER A 70 -6.78 4.26 12.47
CA SER A 70 -6.17 3.12 11.82
C SER A 70 -4.81 3.45 11.20
N THR A 71 -4.15 2.43 10.69
CA THR A 71 -2.86 2.49 10.00
C THR A 71 -2.87 1.61 8.76
N LEU A 72 -1.91 1.79 7.86
CA LEU A 72 -1.83 0.97 6.65
C LEU A 72 -1.64 -0.52 6.98
N TYR A 73 -0.95 -0.84 8.08
CA TYR A 73 -0.84 -2.21 8.59
C TYR A 73 -2.19 -2.85 8.94
N MET A 74 -3.14 -2.07 9.43
CA MET A 74 -4.47 -2.56 9.81
C MET A 74 -5.39 -2.69 8.59
N GLU A 75 -5.28 -1.79 7.62
CA GLU A 75 -6.20 -1.73 6.48
C GLU A 75 -5.76 -2.55 5.26
N ILE A 76 -4.46 -2.71 5.00
CA ILE A 76 -3.98 -3.48 3.85
C ILE A 76 -4.47 -4.93 3.81
N PRO A 77 -4.52 -5.71 4.91
CA PRO A 77 -5.09 -7.06 4.88
C PRO A 77 -6.55 -7.13 4.39
N LYS A 78 -7.28 -6.02 4.46
CA LYS A 78 -8.68 -5.92 4.04
C LYS A 78 -8.82 -5.52 2.57
N CYS A 79 -7.74 -5.09 1.89
CA CYS A 79 -7.77 -4.57 0.52
C CYS A 79 -8.28 -5.59 -0.52
N ALA A 80 -8.21 -6.88 -0.22
CA ALA A 80 -8.66 -7.96 -1.11
C ALA A 80 -10.17 -7.89 -1.46
N VAL A 81 -10.97 -7.13 -0.71
CA VAL A 81 -12.37 -6.81 -1.08
C VAL A 81 -12.46 -5.93 -2.33
N PHE A 82 -11.41 -5.17 -2.64
CA PHE A 82 -11.33 -4.27 -3.78
C PHE A 82 -10.65 -4.90 -5.00
N VAL A 83 -10.27 -6.18 -4.93
CA VAL A 83 -9.62 -6.89 -6.05
C VAL A 83 -10.69 -7.59 -6.90
N LYS A 84 -10.68 -7.30 -8.20
CA LYS A 84 -11.59 -7.88 -9.19
C LYS A 84 -11.42 -9.40 -9.24
N GLY A 85 -12.54 -10.13 -9.15
CA GLY A 85 -12.54 -11.60 -9.18
C GLY A 85 -12.12 -12.28 -7.88
N HIS A 86 -11.73 -11.55 -6.83
CA HIS A 86 -11.40 -12.15 -5.54
C HIS A 86 -12.67 -12.63 -4.81
N PRO A 87 -12.67 -13.79 -4.09
CA PRO A 87 -13.86 -14.26 -3.37
C PRO A 87 -14.45 -13.25 -2.39
N LYS A 88 -13.62 -12.38 -1.79
CA LYS A 88 -14.07 -11.30 -0.90
C LYS A 88 -14.81 -10.16 -1.62
N SER A 89 -14.63 -9.97 -2.93
CA SER A 89 -15.37 -8.96 -3.69
C SER A 89 -16.71 -9.49 -4.23
N ALA A 90 -16.92 -10.81 -4.18
CA ALA A 90 -18.15 -11.43 -4.65
C ALA A 90 -19.38 -10.95 -3.85
N GLY A 91 -20.39 -10.44 -4.57
CA GLY A 91 -21.65 -9.98 -3.98
C GLY A 91 -21.58 -8.62 -3.27
N VAL A 92 -20.42 -7.95 -3.25
CA VAL A 92 -20.30 -6.59 -2.70
C VAL A 92 -20.83 -5.60 -3.73
N LYS A 93 -21.88 -4.86 -3.37
CA LYS A 93 -22.46 -3.82 -4.24
C LYS A 93 -21.46 -2.66 -4.44
N PRO A 94 -21.42 -2.02 -5.63
CA PRO A 94 -20.52 -0.89 -5.91
C PRO A 94 -20.60 0.24 -4.88
N GLU A 95 -21.81 0.58 -4.42
CA GLU A 95 -22.04 1.64 -3.42
C GLU A 95 -21.40 1.27 -2.09
N ARG A 96 -21.58 0.02 -1.64
CA ARG A 96 -20.97 -0.47 -0.41
C ARG A 96 -19.44 -0.50 -0.50
N MET A 97 -18.92 -0.86 -1.68
CA MET A 97 -17.48 -0.87 -1.93
C MET A 97 -16.89 0.54 -1.85
N LYS A 98 -17.61 1.54 -2.38
CA LYS A 98 -17.23 2.95 -2.27
C LYS A 98 -17.20 3.41 -0.82
N GLU A 99 -18.25 3.12 -0.05
CA GLU A 99 -18.31 3.45 1.39
C GLU A 99 -17.15 2.82 2.16
N LEU A 100 -16.86 1.55 1.92
CA LEU A 100 -15.75 0.84 2.56
C LEU A 100 -14.41 1.50 2.24
N LEU A 101 -14.18 1.89 0.98
CA LEU A 101 -12.93 2.53 0.58
C LEU A 101 -12.79 3.93 1.19
N ILE A 102 -13.86 4.72 1.23
CA ILE A 102 -13.86 6.03 1.92
C ILE A 102 -13.50 5.82 3.39
N GLN A 103 -14.19 4.91 4.10
CA GLN A 103 -13.92 4.63 5.50
C GLN A 103 -12.46 4.23 5.75
N VAL A 104 -11.87 3.42 4.87
CA VAL A 104 -10.44 3.07 4.95
C VAL A 104 -9.57 4.32 4.84
N LEU A 105 -9.76 5.12 3.79
CA LEU A 105 -8.90 6.28 3.49
C LEU A 105 -9.05 7.42 4.50
N GLU A 106 -10.23 7.61 5.07
CA GLU A 106 -10.52 8.64 6.09
C GLU A 106 -10.12 8.21 7.51
N SER A 107 -9.69 6.96 7.72
CA SER A 107 -9.30 6.46 9.05
C SER A 107 -7.80 6.47 9.33
N MET A 108 -6.98 6.77 8.32
CA MET A 108 -5.51 6.74 8.41
C MET A 108 -4.92 8.14 8.27
N HIS A 109 -3.68 8.30 8.78
CA HIS A 109 -2.88 9.50 8.57
C HIS A 109 -2.76 9.84 7.06
N PRO A 110 -2.68 11.12 6.65
CA PRO A 110 -2.75 11.51 5.24
C PRO A 110 -1.64 10.87 4.39
N ALA A 111 -0.45 10.68 4.96
CA ALA A 111 0.66 10.02 4.26
C ALA A 111 0.38 8.54 3.95
N GLU A 112 -0.28 7.81 4.85
CA GLU A 112 -0.62 6.39 4.67
C GLU A 112 -1.82 6.24 3.71
N SER A 113 -2.84 7.10 3.82
CA SER A 113 -3.98 7.14 2.88
C SER A 113 -3.52 7.44 1.45
N MET A 114 -2.58 8.37 1.29
CA MET A 114 -1.98 8.69 0.00
C MET A 114 -1.23 7.49 -0.60
N ILE A 115 -0.52 6.70 0.21
CA ILE A 115 0.14 5.47 -0.25
C ILE A 115 -0.90 4.44 -0.73
N TYR A 116 -1.98 4.24 0.04
CA TYR A 116 -3.06 3.33 -0.33
C TYR A 116 -3.70 3.74 -1.67
N GLU A 117 -4.04 5.02 -1.83
CA GLU A 117 -4.58 5.59 -3.06
C GLU A 117 -3.64 5.35 -4.24
N GLN A 118 -2.35 5.65 -4.08
CA GLN A 118 -1.36 5.52 -5.14
C GLN A 118 -1.12 4.06 -5.55
N MET A 119 -1.18 3.13 -4.58
CA MET A 119 -1.17 1.69 -4.85
C MET A 119 -2.37 1.29 -5.72
N MET A 120 -3.58 1.72 -5.36
CA MET A 120 -4.78 1.43 -6.14
C MET A 120 -4.72 2.03 -7.55
N LYS A 121 -4.12 3.22 -7.69
CA LYS A 121 -3.88 3.85 -8.98
C LYS A 121 -2.70 3.27 -9.76
N LYS A 122 -2.06 2.20 -9.27
CA LYS A 122 -0.87 1.56 -9.88
C LYS A 122 0.27 2.56 -10.12
N LYS A 123 0.36 3.61 -9.31
CA LYS A 123 1.28 4.73 -9.51
C LYS A 123 1.78 5.27 -8.18
N LEU A 124 2.65 4.50 -7.54
CA LEU A 124 3.34 4.89 -6.33
C LEU A 124 4.42 5.94 -6.62
N LYS A 125 4.27 7.12 -6.04
CA LYS A 125 5.13 8.29 -6.27
C LYS A 125 6.30 8.34 -5.28
N VAL A 126 7.06 7.25 -5.20
CA VAL A 126 8.25 7.15 -4.35
C VAL A 126 9.50 7.25 -5.22
N LYS A 127 10.29 8.31 -5.03
CA LYS A 127 11.44 8.63 -5.87
C LYS A 127 12.46 7.50 -5.90
N GLY A 128 12.74 7.00 -7.11
CA GLY A 128 13.71 5.93 -7.35
C GLY A 128 13.21 4.53 -6.98
N LEU A 129 11.95 4.39 -6.58
CA LEU A 129 11.29 3.09 -6.48
C LEU A 129 10.78 2.73 -7.88
N THR A 130 11.42 1.75 -8.51
CA THR A 130 11.06 1.30 -9.86
C THR A 130 10.67 -0.16 -9.83
N GLU A 131 9.75 -0.57 -10.69
CA GLU A 131 9.34 -1.97 -10.83
C GLU A 131 10.56 -2.90 -10.97
N LYS A 132 11.52 -2.53 -11.85
CA LYS A 132 12.77 -3.30 -12.04
C LYS A 132 13.56 -3.50 -10.75
N LEU A 133 13.69 -2.46 -9.92
CA LEU A 133 14.39 -2.56 -8.63
C LEU A 133 13.61 -3.44 -7.66
N VAL A 134 12.28 -3.31 -7.64
CA VAL A 134 11.42 -4.10 -6.77
C VAL A 134 11.50 -5.58 -7.15
N LEU A 135 11.39 -5.94 -8.42
CA LEU A 135 11.45 -7.34 -8.86
C LEU A 135 12.82 -8.00 -8.67
N GLU A 136 13.91 -7.22 -8.66
CA GLU A 136 15.23 -7.74 -8.29
C GLU A 136 15.25 -8.23 -6.83
N VAL A 137 14.57 -7.50 -5.94
CA VAL A 137 14.50 -7.82 -4.50
C VAL A 137 13.38 -8.83 -4.20
N PHE A 138 12.26 -8.74 -4.91
CA PHE A 138 11.06 -9.56 -4.77
C PHE A 138 10.77 -10.30 -6.10
N PRO A 139 11.57 -11.31 -6.47
CA PRO A 139 11.39 -12.04 -7.74
C PRO A 139 10.06 -12.81 -7.81
N ASP A 140 9.46 -13.09 -6.65
CA ASP A 140 8.16 -13.74 -6.47
C ASP A 140 7.03 -12.73 -6.18
N LEU A 141 7.23 -11.43 -6.46
CA LEU A 141 6.24 -10.41 -6.14
C LEU A 141 4.89 -10.67 -6.82
N TYR A 142 4.91 -11.13 -8.07
CA TYR A 142 3.69 -11.33 -8.84
C TYR A 142 2.99 -12.62 -8.44
N ARG A 143 1.70 -12.50 -8.14
CA ARG A 143 0.87 -13.65 -7.81
C ARG A 143 0.75 -14.50 -9.06
N LYS A 144 1.17 -15.76 -8.96
CA LYS A 144 0.73 -16.80 -9.91
C LYS A 144 -0.75 -17.01 -9.63
N VAL A 145 -1.58 -16.37 -10.43
CA VAL A 145 -3.02 -16.65 -10.53
C VAL A 145 -3.23 -18.06 -11.06
#